data_AF-A0A7S1YPU4-F1
#
_entry.id   AF-A0A7S1YPU4-F1
#
_cell.length_a   1.000
_cell.length_b   1.000
_cell.length_c   1.000
_cell.angle_alpha   90.00
_cell.angle_beta   90.00
_cell.angle_gamma   90.00
#
_symmetry.space_group_name_H-M   'P 1'
#
loop_
_entity.id
_entity.type
_entity.pdbx_description
1 polymer ?
#
loop_
_entity_poly.entity_id
_entity_poly.type
_entity_poly.pdbx_seq_one_letter_code
_entity_poly.pdbx_strand_id
1 'polypeptide(L)'
;DEDGFYNVYTKVFEQLYRCELHQWTSMGNIDENDFPLKHLNVSFGDSASDYTNVVSTFYACWESYNTVCKYAWCDEYDVREAPNRRVRRAMEEENGKKRKAARKERNEEVLSLVQFVKRRDLRVKARMEELKKEKVLKEVERKKEAERRKSEAAAAREKWREEAERARAELEKSDILAGKVRLADLDSSSDEDSSDYDFGASLKKKKKKQRRKSKKKGRSGSKKKNSSWKEEEEGNDDEDEAEQNGVKEEDDESNEEEKITTQCQEIPSSSSEEEEEPIYRCIACSKDFKSEGQLNNHMKSKKHREAYKKYEKKLKEEEKKRKEEERLRQEEEEDTETDEDDELEDEAMAELLEELALEELQKKRKGEESDEEEEEYIPTSSFAGLLPSSSDEESD
;
A
#
# COMPACT_ATOMS: atom_id res chain seq x y z
N ASP A 1 -31.28 35.49 5.02
CA ASP A 1 -31.85 35.00 3.76
C ASP A 1 -32.53 33.66 3.95
N GLU A 2 -33.81 33.56 3.58
CA GLU A 2 -34.61 32.33 3.68
C GLU A 2 -34.07 31.20 2.79
N ASP A 3 -33.35 31.57 1.72
CA ASP A 3 -32.67 30.69 0.77
C ASP A 3 -31.16 30.51 1.07
N GLY A 4 -30.70 30.90 2.25
CA GLY A 4 -29.31 30.70 2.66
C GLY A 4 -28.94 29.22 2.77
N PHE A 5 -27.67 28.89 2.49
CA PHE A 5 -27.10 27.53 2.58
C PHE A 5 -27.60 26.76 3.81
N TYR A 6 -27.42 27.35 4.99
CA TYR A 6 -27.78 26.71 6.26
C TYR A 6 -29.29 26.43 6.39
N ASN A 7 -30.15 27.34 5.94
CA ASN A 7 -31.60 27.17 6.02
C ASN A 7 -32.12 26.12 5.04
N VAL A 8 -31.57 26.09 3.82
CA VAL A 8 -31.94 25.10 2.80
C VAL A 8 -31.57 23.69 3.27
N TYR A 9 -30.33 23.49 3.70
CA TYR A 9 -29.90 22.16 4.16
C TYR A 9 -30.56 21.74 5.47
N THR A 10 -30.83 22.66 6.39
CA THR A 10 -31.63 22.36 7.59
C THR A 10 -32.99 21.77 7.22
N LYS A 11 -33.73 22.42 6.30
CA LYS A 11 -35.03 21.91 5.82
C LYS A 11 -34.91 20.54 5.15
N VAL A 12 -33.87 20.31 4.35
CA VAL A 12 -33.63 19.03 3.68
C VAL A 12 -33.40 17.90 4.70
N PHE A 13 -32.52 18.12 5.67
CA PHE A 13 -32.23 17.10 6.70
C PHE A 13 -33.42 16.86 7.63
N GLU A 14 -34.18 17.90 7.99
CA GLU A 14 -35.44 17.76 8.71
C GLU A 14 -36.47 16.95 7.90
N GLN A 15 -36.55 17.19 6.58
CA GLN A 15 -37.45 16.43 5.70
C GLN A 15 -37.03 14.97 5.59
N LEU A 16 -35.73 14.67 5.46
CA LEU A 16 -35.21 13.30 5.46
C LEU A 16 -35.55 12.58 6.76
N TYR A 17 -35.33 13.24 7.90
CA TYR A 17 -35.69 12.69 9.22
C TYR A 17 -37.20 12.42 9.32
N ARG A 18 -38.04 13.38 8.90
CA ARG A 18 -39.51 13.22 8.88
C ARG A 18 -39.96 12.07 7.97
N CYS A 19 -39.32 11.89 6.82
CA CYS A 19 -39.61 10.78 5.91
C CYS A 19 -39.27 9.43 6.55
N GLU A 20 -38.15 9.30 7.25
CA GLU A 20 -37.80 8.06 7.96
C GLU A 20 -38.73 7.80 9.15
N LEU A 21 -39.04 8.84 9.92
CA LEU A 21 -39.99 8.74 11.02
C LEU A 21 -41.39 8.32 10.52
N HIS A 22 -41.88 8.93 9.44
CA HIS A 22 -43.16 8.56 8.85
C HIS A 22 -43.18 7.10 8.37
N GLN A 23 -42.09 6.61 7.76
CA GLN A 23 -41.98 5.21 7.34
C GLN A 23 -42.00 4.26 8.54
N TRP A 24 -41.30 4.62 9.64
CA TRP A 24 -41.35 3.85 10.89
C TRP A 24 -42.76 3.80 11.49
N THR A 25 -43.43 4.96 11.61
CA THR A 25 -44.79 5.04 12.14
C THR A 25 -45.79 4.27 11.25
N SER A 26 -45.65 4.39 9.92
CA SER A 26 -46.49 3.66 8.96
C SER A 26 -46.31 2.14 9.03
N MET A 27 -45.21 1.65 9.59
CA MET A 27 -44.99 0.22 9.82
C MET A 27 -45.70 -0.32 11.08
N GLY A 28 -46.49 0.51 11.76
CA GLY A 28 -47.27 0.14 12.94
C GLY A 28 -46.57 0.39 14.27
N ASN A 29 -45.42 1.09 14.26
CA ASN A 29 -44.68 1.45 15.46
C ASN A 29 -45.21 2.78 16.01
N ILE A 30 -45.77 2.75 17.22
CA ILE A 30 -46.49 3.90 17.81
C ILE A 30 -45.58 4.73 18.73
N ASP A 31 -44.59 4.10 19.38
CA ASP A 31 -43.67 4.82 20.28
C ASP A 31 -42.51 5.46 19.51
N GLU A 32 -42.45 6.79 19.56
CA GLU A 32 -41.37 7.57 18.97
C GLU A 32 -40.04 7.40 19.73
N ASN A 33 -40.08 7.02 21.01
CA ASN A 33 -38.87 6.84 21.82
C ASN A 33 -38.04 5.62 21.41
N ASP A 34 -38.70 4.63 20.80
CA ASP A 34 -38.10 3.42 20.26
C ASP A 34 -37.56 3.59 18.84
N PHE A 35 -37.67 4.79 18.26
CA PHE A 35 -37.18 5.06 16.92
C PHE A 35 -35.63 4.93 16.86
N PRO A 36 -35.09 4.00 16.05
CA PRO A 36 -33.65 3.75 16.01
C PRO A 36 -32.81 4.97 15.60
N LEU A 37 -33.36 5.82 14.72
CA LEU A 37 -32.68 7.01 14.21
C LEU A 37 -33.02 8.29 14.98
N LYS A 38 -33.50 8.21 16.23
CA LYS A 38 -33.81 9.41 17.04
C LYS A 38 -32.63 10.37 17.20
N HIS A 39 -31.41 9.83 17.17
CA HIS A 39 -30.17 10.58 17.27
C HIS A 39 -29.86 11.44 16.03
N LEU A 40 -30.60 11.29 14.92
CA LEU A 40 -30.49 12.17 13.74
C LEU A 40 -31.25 13.49 13.90
N ASN A 41 -32.10 13.62 14.92
CA ASN A 41 -32.81 14.86 15.23
C ASN A 41 -31.87 15.88 15.90
N VAL A 42 -30.77 16.19 15.21
CA VAL A 42 -29.76 17.16 15.61
C VAL A 42 -29.87 18.35 14.66
N SER A 43 -29.93 19.55 15.22
CA SER A 43 -29.96 20.78 14.44
C SER A 43 -28.64 21.00 13.69
N PHE A 44 -28.72 21.40 12.42
CA PHE A 44 -27.56 21.76 11.60
C PHE A 44 -26.83 23.03 12.09
N GLY A 45 -27.54 23.85 12.88
CA GLY A 45 -27.03 25.12 13.40
C GLY A 45 -27.04 26.25 12.37
N ASP A 46 -26.28 27.29 12.66
CA ASP A 46 -26.13 28.49 11.85
C ASP A 46 -24.65 28.75 11.50
N SER A 47 -24.37 29.85 10.81
CA SER A 47 -23.01 30.23 10.42
C SER A 47 -22.07 30.48 11.62
N ALA A 48 -22.60 30.75 12.82
CA ALA A 48 -21.84 31.09 14.01
C ALA A 48 -21.72 29.94 15.01
N SER A 49 -22.38 28.81 14.76
CA SER A 49 -22.40 27.68 15.69
C SER A 49 -21.03 27.04 15.84
N ASP A 50 -20.72 26.59 17.06
CA ASP A 50 -19.46 25.95 17.37
C ASP A 50 -19.25 24.65 16.59
N TYR A 51 -18.07 24.52 15.99
CA TYR A 51 -17.71 23.35 15.22
C TYR A 51 -17.70 22.09 16.10
N THR A 52 -17.11 22.17 17.29
CA THR A 52 -16.79 20.97 18.08
C THR A 52 -18.04 20.30 18.63
N ASN A 53 -18.99 21.09 19.14
CA ASN A 53 -20.17 20.54 19.80
C ASN A 53 -21.37 20.37 18.86
N VAL A 54 -21.58 21.29 17.91
CA VAL A 54 -22.78 21.28 17.06
C VAL A 54 -22.48 20.61 15.73
N VAL A 55 -21.51 21.14 14.98
CA VAL A 55 -21.22 20.71 13.60
C VAL A 55 -20.64 19.30 13.56
N SER A 56 -19.68 18.99 14.43
CA SER A 56 -19.06 17.67 14.52
C SER A 56 -20.06 16.59 14.93
N THR A 57 -20.92 16.89 15.92
CA THR A 57 -21.96 15.96 16.37
C THR A 57 -22.99 15.72 15.27
N PHE A 58 -23.42 16.78 14.60
CA PHE A 58 -24.33 16.69 13.45
C PHE A 58 -23.78 15.75 12.39
N TYR A 59 -22.56 16.00 11.89
CA TYR A 59 -21.98 15.16 10.85
C TYR A 59 -21.71 13.73 11.31
N ALA A 60 -21.29 13.50 12.56
CA ALA A 60 -21.10 12.15 13.08
C ALA A 60 -22.42 11.32 13.11
N CYS A 61 -23.53 11.96 13.46
CA CYS A 61 -24.85 11.31 13.43
C CYS A 61 -25.32 11.02 12.00
N TRP A 62 -25.12 11.95 11.07
CA TRP A 62 -25.56 11.78 9.69
C TRP A 62 -24.63 10.89 8.83
N GLU A 63 -23.34 10.81 9.17
CA GLU A 63 -22.38 9.86 8.57
C GLU A 63 -22.67 8.41 8.96
N SER A 64 -23.36 8.19 10.08
CA SER A 64 -23.81 6.86 10.52
C SER A 64 -25.26 6.55 10.12
N TYR A 65 -25.81 7.30 9.15
CA TYR A 65 -27.18 7.13 8.65
C TYR A 65 -27.43 5.73 8.08
N ASN A 66 -28.56 5.14 8.43
CA ASN A 66 -29.07 3.92 7.82
C ASN A 66 -30.59 3.92 7.81
N THR A 67 -31.20 3.81 6.62
CA THR A 67 -32.65 3.82 6.46
C THR A 67 -33.33 2.68 7.23
N VAL A 68 -34.43 3.02 7.91
CA VAL A 68 -35.26 2.04 8.64
C VAL A 68 -36.30 1.41 7.72
N CYS A 69 -36.44 1.93 6.50
CA CYS A 69 -37.38 1.45 5.53
C CYS A 69 -37.15 -0.02 5.12
N LYS A 70 -38.24 -0.79 5.07
CA LYS A 70 -38.22 -2.21 4.71
C LYS A 70 -38.11 -2.47 3.20
N TYR A 71 -38.44 -1.51 2.34
CA TYR A 71 -38.47 -1.64 0.87
C TYR A 71 -39.26 -2.86 0.37
N ALA A 72 -40.35 -3.23 1.04
CA ALA A 72 -41.13 -4.42 0.68
C ALA A 72 -41.78 -4.32 -0.72
N TRP A 73 -41.99 -3.12 -1.25
CA TRP A 73 -42.51 -2.88 -2.60
C TRP A 73 -41.48 -3.14 -3.71
N CYS A 74 -40.20 -3.32 -3.37
CA CYS A 74 -39.14 -3.70 -4.33
C CYS A 74 -39.10 -5.21 -4.60
N ASP A 75 -39.99 -5.99 -3.96
CA ASP A 75 -40.11 -7.42 -4.20
C ASP A 75 -40.68 -7.66 -5.60
N GLU A 76 -39.93 -8.38 -6.44
CA GLU A 76 -40.37 -8.70 -7.81
C GLU A 76 -41.12 -10.04 -7.89
N TYR A 77 -40.88 -10.96 -6.96
CA TYR A 77 -41.57 -12.25 -6.92
C TYR A 77 -42.54 -12.32 -5.75
N ASP A 78 -43.75 -12.85 -5.98
CA ASP A 78 -44.62 -13.24 -4.86
C ASP A 78 -44.20 -14.62 -4.34
N VAL A 79 -43.69 -14.63 -3.10
CA VAL A 79 -43.25 -15.83 -2.38
C VAL A 79 -44.38 -16.86 -2.22
N ARG A 80 -45.66 -16.44 -2.33
CA ARG A 80 -46.84 -17.31 -2.23
C ARG A 80 -47.08 -18.15 -3.47
N GLU A 81 -46.62 -17.71 -4.63
CA GLU A 81 -46.79 -18.40 -5.92
C GLU A 81 -45.74 -19.50 -6.13
N ALA A 82 -44.79 -19.64 -5.21
CA ALA A 82 -43.69 -20.58 -5.33
C ALA A 82 -44.18 -22.06 -5.34
N PRO A 83 -43.87 -22.84 -6.39
CA PRO A 83 -44.37 -24.21 -6.54
C PRO A 83 -43.78 -25.19 -5.53
N ASN A 84 -42.55 -24.95 -5.05
CA ASN A 84 -41.84 -25.83 -4.12
C ASN A 84 -41.01 -25.02 -3.13
N ARG A 85 -40.74 -25.59 -1.95
CA ARG A 85 -39.96 -24.94 -0.87
C ARG A 85 -38.60 -24.40 -1.33
N ARG A 86 -37.92 -25.11 -2.24
CA ARG A 86 -36.63 -24.68 -2.80
C ARG A 86 -36.78 -23.43 -3.67
N VAL A 87 -37.84 -23.37 -4.49
CA VAL A 87 -38.13 -22.20 -5.34
C VAL A 87 -38.55 -21.01 -4.47
N ARG A 88 -39.35 -21.24 -3.42
CA ARG A 88 -39.73 -20.20 -2.45
C ARG A 88 -38.52 -19.53 -1.81
N ARG A 89 -37.53 -20.32 -1.42
CA ARG A 89 -36.26 -19.80 -0.86
C ARG A 89 -35.45 -19.01 -1.87
N ALA A 90 -35.39 -19.46 -3.12
CA ALA A 90 -34.70 -18.72 -4.18
C ALA A 90 -35.40 -17.37 -4.45
N MET A 91 -36.73 -17.35 -4.51
CA MET A 91 -37.53 -16.13 -4.64
C MET A 91 -37.33 -15.18 -3.44
N GLU A 92 -37.37 -15.71 -2.20
CA GLU A 92 -37.09 -14.93 -0.98
C GLU A 92 -35.66 -14.35 -0.98
N GLU A 93 -34.68 -15.10 -1.50
CA GLU A 93 -33.29 -14.66 -1.63
C GLU A 93 -33.15 -13.53 -2.68
N GLU A 94 -33.80 -13.67 -3.84
CA GLU A 94 -33.79 -12.65 -4.90
C GLU A 94 -34.50 -11.37 -4.45
N ASN A 95 -35.68 -11.46 -3.83
CA ASN A 95 -36.33 -10.31 -3.20
C ASN A 95 -35.46 -9.72 -2.09
N GLY A 96 -34.82 -10.57 -1.27
CA GLY A 96 -33.87 -10.15 -0.26
C GLY A 96 -32.70 -9.35 -0.83
N LYS A 97 -32.18 -9.73 -2.00
CA LYS A 97 -31.14 -8.99 -2.73
C LYS A 97 -31.66 -7.63 -3.20
N LYS A 98 -32.86 -7.57 -3.77
CA LYS A 98 -33.49 -6.31 -4.23
C LYS A 98 -33.76 -5.33 -3.11
N ARG A 99 -34.31 -5.80 -1.99
CA ARG A 99 -34.49 -4.97 -0.78
C ARG A 99 -33.16 -4.49 -0.18
N LYS A 100 -32.11 -5.33 -0.21
CA LYS A 100 -30.78 -4.90 0.24
C LYS A 100 -30.17 -3.86 -0.70
N ALA A 101 -30.32 -4.04 -2.01
CA ALA A 101 -29.85 -3.08 -3.01
C ALA A 101 -30.56 -1.72 -2.86
N ALA A 102 -31.89 -1.69 -2.78
CA ALA A 102 -32.64 -0.44 -2.59
C ALA A 102 -32.28 0.29 -1.28
N ARG A 103 -32.04 -0.45 -0.19
CA ARG A 103 -31.54 0.15 1.06
C ARG A 103 -30.14 0.72 0.91
N LYS A 104 -29.26 0.01 0.20
CA LYS A 104 -27.89 0.46 -0.06
C LYS A 104 -27.90 1.75 -0.88
N GLU A 105 -28.66 1.78 -1.97
CA GLU A 105 -28.83 2.96 -2.84
C GLU A 105 -29.32 4.17 -2.04
N ARG A 106 -30.38 4.02 -1.23
CA ARG A 106 -30.85 5.11 -0.36
C ARG A 106 -29.79 5.61 0.61
N ASN A 107 -29.05 4.70 1.23
CA ASN A 107 -28.00 5.09 2.17
C ASN A 107 -26.87 5.83 1.45
N GLU A 108 -26.46 5.37 0.26
CA GLU A 108 -25.45 6.04 -0.58
C GLU A 108 -25.91 7.43 -1.03
N GLU A 109 -27.17 7.60 -1.42
CA GLU A 109 -27.74 8.91 -1.75
C GLU A 109 -27.67 9.89 -0.56
N VAL A 110 -28.04 9.45 0.63
CA VAL A 110 -28.02 10.30 1.83
C VAL A 110 -26.58 10.60 2.26
N LEU A 111 -25.69 9.59 2.25
CA LEU A 111 -24.30 9.78 2.61
C LEU A 111 -23.55 10.67 1.61
N SER A 112 -23.80 10.51 0.31
CA SER A 112 -23.23 11.38 -0.72
C SER A 112 -23.74 12.82 -0.57
N LEU A 113 -25.01 13.03 -0.22
CA LEU A 113 -25.52 14.35 0.16
C LEU A 113 -24.80 14.91 1.39
N VAL A 114 -24.62 14.12 2.45
CA VAL A 114 -23.91 14.56 3.67
C VAL A 114 -22.48 14.97 3.35
N GLN A 115 -21.75 14.16 2.58
CA GLN A 115 -20.40 14.48 2.11
C GLN A 115 -20.38 15.75 1.25
N PHE A 116 -21.34 15.92 0.33
CA PHE A 116 -21.46 17.12 -0.50
C PHE A 116 -21.65 18.38 0.34
N VAL A 117 -22.52 18.33 1.35
CA VAL A 117 -22.75 19.45 2.27
C VAL A 117 -21.51 19.70 3.13
N LYS A 118 -20.88 18.65 3.66
CA LYS A 118 -19.66 18.73 4.47
C LYS A 118 -18.50 19.37 3.70
N ARG A 119 -18.33 19.02 2.42
CA ARG A 119 -17.33 19.63 1.53
C ARG A 119 -17.62 21.10 1.25
N ARG A 120 -18.88 21.54 1.26
CA ARG A 120 -19.28 22.92 0.96
C ARG A 120 -19.37 23.83 2.19
N ASP A 121 -19.57 23.27 3.38
CA ASP A 121 -19.73 24.04 4.61
C ASP A 121 -18.45 24.83 4.93
N LEU A 122 -18.59 26.16 4.99
CA LEU A 122 -17.48 27.08 5.28
C LEU A 122 -16.85 26.80 6.65
N ARG A 123 -17.65 26.38 7.65
CA ARG A 123 -17.16 26.03 9.00
C ARG A 123 -16.22 24.82 8.95
N VAL A 124 -16.54 23.85 8.08
CA VAL A 124 -15.75 22.65 7.88
C VAL A 124 -14.52 22.94 7.04
N LYS A 125 -14.67 23.72 5.96
CA LYS A 125 -13.54 24.14 5.12
C LYS A 125 -12.47 24.86 5.93
N ALA A 126 -12.85 25.83 6.77
CA ALA A 126 -11.90 26.56 7.61
C ALA A 126 -11.09 25.63 8.52
N ARG A 127 -11.76 24.68 9.21
CA ARG A 127 -11.08 23.71 10.07
C ARG A 127 -10.18 22.75 9.28
N MET A 128 -10.65 22.29 8.13
CA MET A 128 -9.85 21.42 7.26
C MET A 128 -8.59 22.15 6.77
N GLU A 129 -8.70 23.41 6.42
CA GLU A 129 -7.57 24.25 6.01
C GLU A 129 -6.58 24.49 7.16
N GLU A 130 -7.07 24.73 8.39
CA GLU A 130 -6.23 24.82 9.59
C GLU A 130 -5.45 23.53 9.85
N LEU A 131 -6.12 22.37 9.76
CA LEU A 131 -5.47 21.07 9.90
C LEU A 131 -4.45 20.81 8.79
N LYS A 132 -4.74 21.24 7.55
CA LYS A 132 -3.80 21.17 6.42
C LYS A 132 -2.57 22.03 6.69
N LYS A 133 -2.76 23.29 7.10
CA LYS A 133 -1.67 24.20 7.50
C LYS A 133 -0.81 23.62 8.62
N GLU A 134 -1.42 23.04 9.65
CA GLU A 134 -0.67 22.40 10.75
C GLU A 134 0.18 21.22 10.26
N LYS A 135 -0.36 20.38 9.37
CA LYS A 135 0.39 19.27 8.75
C LYS A 135 1.56 19.78 7.91
N VAL A 136 1.36 20.83 7.11
CA VAL A 136 2.42 21.45 6.30
C VAL A 136 3.54 21.96 7.20
N LEU A 137 3.18 22.68 8.26
CA LEU A 137 4.17 23.23 9.21
C LEU A 137 4.99 22.12 9.89
N LYS A 138 4.36 21.03 10.31
CA LYS A 138 5.06 19.86 10.87
C LYS A 138 6.00 19.20 9.85
N GLU A 139 5.59 19.14 8.58
CA GLU A 139 6.43 18.59 7.52
C GLU A 139 7.64 19.48 7.23
N VAL A 140 7.46 20.79 7.19
CA VAL A 140 8.54 21.77 7.07
C VAL A 140 9.53 21.64 8.23
N GLU A 141 9.04 21.55 9.46
CA GLU A 141 9.86 21.37 10.65
C GLU A 141 10.68 20.07 10.57
N ARG A 142 10.04 18.96 10.18
CA ARG A 142 10.70 17.66 9.96
C ARG A 142 11.79 17.74 8.89
N LYS A 143 11.54 18.44 7.78
CA LYS A 143 12.53 18.64 6.70
C LYS A 143 13.72 19.46 7.18
N LYS A 144 13.49 20.57 7.91
CA LYS A 144 14.55 21.41 8.48
C LYS A 144 15.41 20.65 9.48
N GLU A 145 14.80 19.86 10.35
CA GLU A 145 15.55 19.02 11.30
C GLU A 145 16.36 17.93 10.58
N ALA A 146 15.81 17.30 9.54
CA ALA A 146 16.52 16.31 8.75
C ALA A 146 17.72 16.91 8.01
N GLU A 147 17.59 18.14 7.50
CA GLU A 147 18.69 18.89 6.88
C GLU A 147 19.78 19.25 7.89
N ARG A 148 19.41 19.78 9.07
CA ARG A 148 20.35 20.04 10.16
C ARG A 148 21.10 18.78 10.58
N ARG A 149 20.39 17.66 10.74
CA ARG A 149 21.01 16.36 11.07
C ARG A 149 21.95 15.88 9.96
N LYS A 150 21.63 16.15 8.69
CA LYS A 150 22.46 15.79 7.54
C LYS A 150 23.72 16.66 7.48
N SER A 151 23.63 17.95 7.75
CA SER A 151 24.78 18.87 7.78
C SER A 151 25.71 18.55 8.95
N GLU A 152 25.17 18.30 10.15
CA GLU A 152 25.94 17.84 11.31
C GLU A 152 26.65 16.50 11.04
N ALA A 153 25.95 15.54 10.42
CA ALA A 153 26.55 14.27 10.03
C ALA A 153 27.62 14.42 8.95
N ALA A 154 27.46 15.37 8.02
CA ALA A 154 28.47 15.69 7.01
C ALA A 154 29.71 16.32 7.65
N ALA A 155 29.53 17.30 8.54
CA ALA A 155 30.61 17.94 9.29
C ALA A 155 31.35 16.94 10.19
N ALA A 156 30.64 16.03 10.86
CA ALA A 156 31.26 14.96 11.64
C ALA A 156 32.09 14.00 10.77
N ARG A 157 31.60 13.65 9.57
CA ARG A 157 32.37 12.84 8.60
C ARG A 157 33.59 13.57 8.07
N GLU A 158 33.51 14.87 7.89
CA GLU A 158 34.65 15.70 7.49
C GLU A 158 35.70 15.78 8.59
N LYS A 159 35.30 16.11 9.83
CA LYS A 159 36.20 16.08 11.00
C LYS A 159 36.89 14.73 11.16
N TRP A 160 36.15 13.62 11.02
CA TRP A 160 36.74 12.28 11.07
C TRP A 160 37.76 12.03 9.93
N ARG A 161 37.48 12.53 8.71
CA ARG A 161 38.42 12.46 7.58
C ARG A 161 39.69 13.26 7.86
N GLU A 162 39.57 14.48 8.35
CA GLU A 162 40.72 15.34 8.70
C GLU A 162 41.56 14.75 9.83
N GLU A 163 40.93 14.21 10.88
CA GLU A 163 41.63 13.53 11.97
C GLU A 163 42.35 12.28 11.48
N ALA A 164 41.71 11.48 10.62
CA ALA A 164 42.34 10.30 10.03
C ALA A 164 43.52 10.66 9.11
N GLU A 165 43.41 11.74 8.33
CA GLU A 165 44.49 12.27 7.50
C GLU A 165 45.64 12.79 8.36
N ARG A 166 45.34 13.59 9.39
CA ARG A 166 46.33 14.08 10.36
C ARG A 166 47.05 12.93 11.05
N ALA A 167 46.33 11.89 11.48
CA ALA A 167 46.93 10.70 12.09
C ALA A 167 47.83 9.93 11.11
N ARG A 168 47.43 9.81 9.83
CA ARG A 168 48.28 9.20 8.79
C ARG A 168 49.54 10.03 8.52
N ALA A 169 49.41 11.35 8.43
CA ALA A 169 50.54 12.26 8.21
C ALA A 169 51.50 12.26 9.40
N GLU A 170 51.00 12.16 10.64
CA GLU A 170 51.84 12.04 11.83
C GLU A 170 52.60 10.71 11.86
N LEU A 171 51.93 9.61 11.53
CA LEU A 171 52.57 8.30 11.40
C LEU A 171 53.62 8.31 10.29
N GLU A 172 53.33 8.93 9.15
CA GLU A 172 54.29 9.15 8.06
C GLU A 172 55.52 9.96 8.50
N LYS A 173 55.32 11.09 9.19
CA LYS A 173 56.45 11.87 9.75
C LYS A 173 57.28 11.03 10.72
N SER A 174 56.63 10.24 11.56
CA SER A 174 57.33 9.36 12.51
C SER A 174 58.14 8.27 11.80
N ASP A 175 57.61 7.69 10.73
CA ASP A 175 58.32 6.69 9.91
C ASP A 175 59.52 7.30 9.18
N ILE A 176 59.37 8.51 8.62
CA ILE A 176 60.46 9.26 7.97
C ILE A 176 61.56 9.59 8.99
N LEU A 177 61.21 10.11 10.16
CA LEU A 177 62.17 10.41 11.24
C LEU A 177 62.88 9.16 11.76
N ALA A 178 62.20 8.01 11.76
CA ALA A 178 62.78 6.71 12.11
C ALA A 178 63.64 6.09 10.98
N GLY A 179 63.78 6.77 9.84
CA GLY A 179 64.59 6.31 8.71
C GLY A 179 63.95 5.19 7.87
N LYS A 180 62.65 4.94 8.04
CA LYS A 180 61.91 4.00 7.20
C LYS A 180 61.48 4.70 5.91
N VAL A 181 62.19 4.43 4.81
CA VAL A 181 61.80 4.91 3.48
C VAL A 181 60.66 4.05 2.94
N ARG A 182 59.59 4.66 2.40
CA ARG A 182 58.52 3.87 1.77
C ARG A 182 59.02 3.27 0.46
N LEU A 183 58.57 2.04 0.18
CA LEU A 183 58.84 1.36 -1.08
C LEU A 183 58.35 2.14 -2.32
N ALA A 184 57.36 3.02 -2.17
CA ALA A 184 56.86 3.90 -3.21
C ALA A 184 57.78 5.10 -3.50
N ASP A 185 58.63 5.49 -2.55
CA ASP A 185 59.59 6.60 -2.70
C ASP A 185 60.94 6.12 -3.27
N LEU A 186 61.14 4.80 -3.35
CA LEU A 186 62.36 4.16 -3.85
C LEU A 186 62.38 3.96 -5.38
N ASP A 187 61.27 4.23 -6.08
CA ASP A 187 61.12 3.91 -7.51
C ASP A 187 61.40 5.08 -8.48
N SER A 188 61.85 6.24 -7.98
CA SER A 188 62.11 7.42 -8.83
C SER A 188 63.58 7.59 -9.26
N SER A 189 64.49 6.67 -8.91
CA SER A 189 65.94 6.85 -9.13
C SER A 189 66.63 5.72 -9.91
N SER A 190 65.90 4.78 -10.52
CA SER A 190 66.53 3.69 -11.30
C SER A 190 65.90 3.49 -12.66
N ASP A 191 65.65 4.59 -13.38
CA ASP A 191 65.70 4.61 -14.84
C ASP A 191 67.18 4.58 -15.24
N GLU A 192 67.82 3.41 -15.16
CA GLU A 192 68.97 3.05 -15.99
C GLU A 192 69.36 1.60 -15.74
N ASP A 193 69.34 0.84 -16.83
CA ASP A 193 70.11 -0.39 -17.05
C ASP A 193 69.81 -1.61 -16.15
N SER A 194 68.87 -2.45 -16.60
CA SER A 194 69.03 -3.88 -16.33
C SER A 194 68.35 -4.74 -17.39
N SER A 195 69.18 -5.09 -18.38
CA SER A 195 69.17 -6.27 -19.23
C SER A 195 68.08 -7.33 -19.00
N ASP A 196 67.37 -7.64 -20.10
CA ASP A 196 67.32 -8.99 -20.68
C ASP A 196 67.29 -10.16 -19.69
N TYR A 197 66.15 -10.36 -19.04
CA TYR A 197 65.80 -11.67 -18.48
C TYR A 197 64.40 -12.07 -18.95
N ASP A 198 64.37 -12.67 -20.14
CA ASP A 198 63.25 -13.47 -20.65
C ASP A 198 63.10 -14.75 -19.81
N PHE A 199 62.55 -14.63 -18.59
CA PHE A 199 62.12 -15.78 -17.83
C PHE A 199 60.73 -16.25 -18.29
N GLY A 200 60.73 -17.01 -19.39
CA GLY A 200 59.80 -18.12 -19.59
C GLY A 200 58.31 -17.79 -19.51
N ALA A 201 57.80 -16.97 -20.43
CA ALA A 201 56.36 -16.78 -20.67
C ALA A 201 55.69 -17.98 -21.38
N SER A 202 56.02 -19.21 -20.99
CA SER A 202 55.33 -20.42 -21.43
C SER A 202 54.80 -21.16 -20.20
N LEU A 203 53.51 -21.54 -20.23
CA LEU A 203 52.76 -22.22 -19.16
C LEU A 203 52.10 -21.34 -18.08
N LYS A 204 51.30 -20.34 -18.48
CA LYS A 204 50.07 -19.95 -17.71
C LYS A 204 48.98 -19.21 -18.52
N LYS A 205 49.04 -19.24 -19.86
CA LYS A 205 47.96 -18.79 -20.77
C LYS A 205 46.97 -19.90 -21.14
N LYS A 206 46.48 -20.71 -20.18
CA LYS A 206 45.33 -21.62 -20.40
C LYS A 206 44.49 -21.83 -19.13
N LYS A 207 43.90 -20.77 -18.58
CA LYS A 207 42.64 -20.81 -17.77
C LYS A 207 42.19 -19.43 -17.28
N LYS A 208 42.01 -18.46 -18.18
CA LYS A 208 41.21 -17.24 -17.87
C LYS A 208 40.63 -16.61 -19.13
N LYS A 209 40.13 -17.44 -20.06
CA LYS A 209 39.36 -17.00 -21.24
C LYS A 209 38.04 -17.76 -21.36
N GLN A 210 37.35 -17.94 -20.24
CA GLN A 210 35.91 -18.23 -20.18
C GLN A 210 35.40 -17.68 -18.84
N ARG A 211 35.15 -16.37 -18.77
CA ARG A 211 34.33 -15.67 -17.75
C ARG A 211 34.29 -14.14 -17.93
N ARG A 212 34.43 -13.63 -19.16
CA ARG A 212 34.25 -12.21 -19.51
C ARG A 212 33.27 -11.99 -20.66
N LYS A 213 32.21 -12.80 -20.71
CA LYS A 213 31.10 -12.64 -21.67
C LYS A 213 29.74 -12.90 -21.02
N SER A 214 29.53 -12.38 -19.81
CA SER A 214 28.22 -12.35 -19.13
C SER A 214 28.28 -11.46 -17.89
N LYS A 215 28.61 -10.18 -18.04
CA LYS A 215 28.31 -9.13 -17.05
C LYS A 215 28.55 -7.75 -17.66
N LYS A 216 27.72 -7.44 -18.65
CA LYS A 216 27.44 -6.08 -19.10
C LYS A 216 25.93 -6.01 -19.35
N LYS A 217 25.17 -5.82 -18.25
CA LYS A 217 23.82 -5.21 -18.18
C LYS A 217 23.35 -5.21 -16.70
N GLY A 218 23.02 -4.02 -16.19
CA GLY A 218 22.44 -3.67 -14.87
C GLY A 218 23.39 -3.82 -13.68
N ARG A 219 23.83 -2.83 -12.90
CA ARG A 219 23.37 -1.46 -12.57
C ARG A 219 21.92 -1.36 -12.07
N SER A 220 21.71 -1.73 -10.81
CA SER A 220 21.05 -0.92 -9.75
C SER A 220 20.74 -1.80 -8.53
N GLY A 221 20.72 -1.21 -7.33
CA GLY A 221 20.10 -1.83 -6.14
C GLY A 221 21.07 -2.34 -5.07
N SER A 222 21.73 -1.42 -4.36
CA SER A 222 22.31 -1.66 -3.04
C SER A 222 21.17 -1.77 -2.01
N LYS A 223 21.05 -2.91 -1.32
CA LYS A 223 20.21 -3.03 -0.11
C LYS A 223 21.07 -3.63 1.01
N LYS A 224 21.22 -2.82 2.06
CA LYS A 224 21.95 -3.09 3.30
C LYS A 224 21.44 -4.39 3.93
N LYS A 225 22.35 -5.30 4.29
CA LYS A 225 22.10 -6.36 5.27
C LYS A 225 22.41 -5.80 6.65
N ASN A 226 21.43 -5.93 7.55
CA ASN A 226 21.67 -5.79 8.98
C ASN A 226 22.06 -7.17 9.54
N SER A 227 23.02 -7.13 10.46
CA SER A 227 23.55 -8.26 11.23
C SER A 227 22.58 -8.62 12.35
N SER A 228 22.44 -9.90 12.66
CA SER A 228 22.09 -10.34 14.02
C SER A 228 22.60 -11.76 14.25
N TRP A 229 23.49 -11.85 15.24
CA TRP A 229 23.99 -13.07 15.86
C TRP A 229 22.87 -13.76 16.64
N LYS A 230 22.93 -15.09 16.79
CA LYS A 230 22.40 -15.76 17.98
C LYS A 230 23.08 -17.10 18.24
N GLU A 231 23.35 -17.30 19.52
CA GLU A 231 24.11 -18.34 20.20
C GLU A 231 23.45 -19.73 20.17
N GLU A 232 24.30 -20.71 20.42
CA GLU A 232 24.01 -22.11 20.72
C GLU A 232 23.44 -22.24 22.14
N GLU A 233 22.48 -23.14 22.34
CA GLU A 233 22.24 -23.79 23.64
C GLU A 233 21.63 -25.18 23.43
N GLU A 234 22.05 -26.09 24.31
CA GLU A 234 21.88 -27.54 24.33
C GLU A 234 20.48 -27.99 24.81
N GLY A 235 20.16 -29.29 24.63
CA GLY A 235 19.25 -30.00 25.54
C GLY A 235 18.32 -31.04 24.92
N ASN A 236 18.68 -32.31 25.12
CA ASN A 236 17.97 -33.61 25.10
C ASN A 236 16.42 -33.66 25.06
N ASP A 237 15.84 -34.71 24.45
CA ASP A 237 15.53 -35.99 25.12
C ASP A 237 14.78 -36.97 24.17
N ASP A 238 15.03 -38.25 24.44
CA ASP A 238 14.56 -39.48 23.82
C ASP A 238 13.01 -39.67 23.73
N GLU A 239 12.55 -40.49 22.79
CA GLU A 239 12.02 -41.85 23.09
C GLU A 239 11.40 -42.54 21.86
N ASP A 240 11.72 -43.83 21.79
CA ASP A 240 11.34 -44.87 20.84
C ASP A 240 9.83 -45.16 20.77
N GLU A 241 9.37 -45.76 19.66
CA GLU A 241 8.93 -47.17 19.67
C GLU A 241 8.51 -47.65 18.27
N ALA A 242 8.80 -48.92 18.06
CA ALA A 242 8.73 -49.67 16.83
C ALA A 242 7.35 -50.33 16.64
N GLU A 243 6.98 -50.75 15.44
CA GLU A 243 6.94 -52.15 14.97
C GLU A 243 5.61 -52.29 14.20
N GLN A 244 5.34 -53.16 13.24
CA GLN A 244 6.06 -54.11 12.39
C GLN A 244 5.00 -54.65 11.39
N ASN A 245 5.47 -55.29 10.30
CA ASN A 245 4.81 -56.34 9.48
C ASN A 245 3.63 -55.90 8.56
N GLY A 246 3.59 -56.14 7.25
CA GLY A 246 4.38 -57.00 6.35
C GLY A 246 3.63 -58.28 6.00
N VAL A 247 2.97 -58.35 4.82
CA VAL A 247 2.80 -59.58 4.00
C VAL A 247 2.61 -59.16 2.53
N LYS A 248 3.41 -59.77 1.65
CA LYS A 248 3.24 -59.87 0.19
C LYS A 248 2.35 -61.08 -0.12
N GLU A 249 1.46 -60.97 -1.09
CA GLU A 249 1.14 -62.10 -1.99
C GLU A 249 1.06 -61.57 -3.42
N GLU A 250 1.81 -62.26 -4.29
CA GLU A 250 1.85 -62.15 -5.74
C GLU A 250 0.78 -63.10 -6.32
N ASP A 251 0.35 -62.83 -7.56
CA ASP A 251 -0.21 -63.74 -8.58
C ASP A 251 -1.33 -63.01 -9.34
N ASP A 252 -1.59 -63.22 -10.62
CA ASP A 252 -0.82 -63.68 -11.77
C ASP A 252 -1.68 -63.27 -12.99
N GLU A 253 -1.04 -63.20 -14.15
CA GLU A 253 -1.54 -63.29 -15.54
C GLU A 253 -3.04 -63.65 -15.77
N SER A 254 -3.72 -63.30 -16.87
CA SER A 254 -3.40 -62.70 -18.16
C SER A 254 -4.71 -62.60 -18.96
N ASN A 255 -4.62 -61.93 -20.12
CA ASN A 255 -5.27 -62.27 -21.39
C ASN A 255 -6.83 -62.28 -21.47
N GLU A 256 -7.42 -61.46 -22.32
CA GLU A 256 -7.70 -61.83 -23.73
C GLU A 256 -8.54 -60.73 -24.42
N GLU A 257 -8.30 -60.61 -25.72
CA GLU A 257 -8.88 -59.66 -26.66
C GLU A 257 -10.39 -59.89 -26.82
N GLU A 258 -11.21 -58.90 -27.19
CA GLU A 258 -11.76 -58.90 -28.55
C GLU A 258 -12.48 -57.59 -28.95
N LYS A 259 -12.79 -57.55 -30.24
CA LYS A 259 -12.70 -56.44 -31.19
C LYS A 259 -14.02 -56.36 -31.96
N ILE A 260 -14.61 -55.15 -32.04
CA ILE A 260 -15.48 -54.62 -33.13
C ILE A 260 -16.83 -55.37 -33.29
N THR A 261 -17.99 -54.70 -33.30
CA THR A 261 -18.65 -54.26 -34.55
C THR A 261 -20.06 -53.72 -34.26
N THR A 262 -20.33 -52.56 -34.84
CA THR A 262 -21.51 -52.26 -35.68
C THR A 262 -22.89 -52.05 -35.03
N GLN A 263 -23.56 -51.05 -35.63
CA GLN A 263 -25.01 -50.89 -35.77
C GLN A 263 -25.68 -49.95 -34.74
N CYS A 264 -25.70 -48.67 -35.09
CA CYS A 264 -26.85 -47.81 -34.75
C CYS A 264 -28.06 -48.31 -35.55
N GLN A 265 -29.14 -48.65 -34.85
CA GLN A 265 -30.49 -48.70 -35.39
C GLN A 265 -31.37 -47.77 -34.57
N GLU A 266 -32.17 -47.01 -35.30
CA GLU A 266 -33.15 -46.03 -34.84
C GLU A 266 -34.21 -46.69 -33.95
N ILE A 267 -34.67 -45.97 -32.90
CA ILE A 267 -35.81 -46.38 -32.07
C ILE A 267 -36.93 -45.32 -32.21
N PRO A 268 -38.18 -45.75 -32.47
CA PRO A 268 -39.36 -44.89 -32.58
C PRO A 268 -39.86 -44.42 -31.22
N SER A 269 -40.48 -43.24 -31.22
CA SER A 269 -41.26 -42.68 -30.11
C SER A 269 -42.40 -43.61 -29.69
N SER A 270 -42.43 -44.01 -28.42
CA SER A 270 -43.64 -44.48 -27.74
C SER A 270 -43.54 -44.27 -26.22
N SER A 271 -44.67 -43.84 -25.67
CA SER A 271 -45.00 -43.52 -24.28
C SER A 271 -44.83 -44.70 -23.32
N SER A 272 -44.05 -44.52 -22.25
CA SER A 272 -44.10 -45.30 -21.00
C SER A 272 -43.51 -44.48 -19.84
N GLU A 273 -44.18 -44.49 -18.70
CA GLU A 273 -43.67 -43.99 -17.42
C GLU A 273 -42.40 -44.79 -17.07
N GLU A 274 -41.22 -44.21 -17.33
CA GLU A 274 -39.93 -44.82 -17.01
C GLU A 274 -39.26 -43.96 -15.95
N GLU A 275 -39.07 -44.54 -14.76
CA GLU A 275 -38.23 -43.99 -13.71
C GLU A 275 -36.87 -43.64 -14.32
N GLU A 276 -36.54 -42.34 -14.42
CA GLU A 276 -35.28 -41.88 -15.01
C GLU A 276 -34.10 -42.43 -14.19
N GLU A 277 -33.45 -43.50 -14.68
CA GLU A 277 -32.28 -44.12 -14.04
C GLU A 277 -31.17 -43.06 -13.87
N PRO A 278 -30.58 -42.90 -12.67
CA PRO A 278 -29.57 -41.88 -12.43
C PRO A 278 -28.31 -42.15 -13.26
N ILE A 279 -27.97 -41.21 -14.16
CA ILE A 279 -26.73 -41.24 -14.94
C ILE A 279 -25.56 -40.80 -14.05
N TYR A 280 -24.58 -41.69 -13.85
CA TYR A 280 -23.42 -41.42 -12.99
C TYR A 280 -22.30 -40.78 -13.82
N ARG A 281 -22.09 -39.46 -13.69
CA ARG A 281 -21.07 -38.72 -14.44
C ARG A 281 -19.83 -38.39 -13.60
N CYS A 282 -18.66 -38.69 -14.15
CA CYS A 282 -17.38 -38.20 -13.62
C CYS A 282 -17.07 -36.81 -14.18
N ILE A 283 -17.09 -35.77 -13.34
CA ILE A 283 -16.85 -34.37 -13.75
C ILE A 283 -15.42 -34.16 -14.27
N ALA A 284 -14.42 -34.74 -13.60
CA ALA A 284 -13.01 -34.58 -13.98
C ALA A 284 -12.66 -35.23 -15.33
N CYS A 285 -13.37 -36.30 -15.72
CA CYS A 285 -13.13 -37.02 -16.97
C CYS A 285 -14.22 -36.77 -18.03
N SER A 286 -15.32 -36.11 -17.66
CA SER A 286 -16.51 -35.90 -18.49
C SER A 286 -17.03 -37.21 -19.12
N LYS A 287 -17.13 -38.27 -18.31
CA LYS A 287 -17.62 -39.60 -18.73
C LYS A 287 -18.84 -40.01 -17.95
N ASP A 288 -19.82 -40.56 -18.67
CA ASP A 288 -21.06 -41.09 -18.12
C ASP A 288 -20.96 -42.61 -17.93
N PHE A 289 -21.50 -43.07 -16.81
CA PHE A 289 -21.53 -44.47 -16.41
C PHE A 289 -22.97 -44.86 -16.07
N LYS A 290 -23.31 -46.10 -16.38
CA LYS A 290 -24.67 -46.65 -16.21
C LYS A 290 -24.91 -47.17 -14.79
N SER A 291 -23.86 -47.32 -13.98
CA SER A 291 -23.95 -47.81 -12.60
C SER A 291 -22.90 -47.16 -11.72
N GLU A 292 -23.24 -46.93 -10.45
CA GLU A 292 -22.35 -46.39 -9.42
C GLU A 292 -21.07 -47.25 -9.24
N GLY A 293 -21.19 -48.58 -9.34
CA GLY A 293 -20.03 -49.48 -9.26
C GLY A 293 -19.01 -49.26 -10.38
N GLN A 294 -19.48 -48.96 -11.59
CA GLN A 294 -18.61 -48.65 -12.74
C GLN A 294 -17.90 -47.31 -12.55
N LEU A 295 -18.60 -46.31 -12.01
CA LEU A 295 -18.01 -45.01 -11.66
C LEU A 295 -16.96 -45.19 -10.55
N ASN A 296 -17.23 -45.97 -9.51
CA ASN A 296 -16.29 -46.22 -8.41
C ASN A 296 -15.02 -46.92 -8.89
N ASN A 297 -15.14 -47.89 -9.80
CA ASN A 297 -13.99 -48.52 -10.43
C ASN A 297 -13.22 -47.55 -11.34
N HIS A 298 -13.92 -46.69 -12.08
CA HIS A 298 -13.31 -45.60 -12.82
C HIS A 298 -12.54 -44.66 -11.91
N MET A 299 -13.10 -44.25 -10.76
CA MET A 299 -12.46 -43.36 -9.78
C MET A 299 -11.18 -43.96 -9.17
N LYS A 300 -11.14 -45.30 -9.00
CA LYS A 300 -9.95 -46.01 -8.52
C LYS A 300 -8.86 -46.18 -9.59
N SER A 301 -9.21 -46.07 -10.87
CA SER A 301 -8.27 -46.23 -11.98
C SER A 301 -7.15 -45.19 -11.96
N LYS A 302 -5.93 -45.62 -12.30
CA LYS A 302 -4.76 -44.74 -12.45
C LYS A 302 -5.02 -43.60 -13.45
N LYS A 303 -5.72 -43.88 -14.55
CA LYS A 303 -6.08 -42.89 -15.57
C LYS A 303 -6.97 -41.78 -15.01
N HIS A 304 -7.96 -42.14 -14.20
CA HIS A 304 -8.81 -41.16 -13.52
C HIS A 304 -8.01 -40.37 -12.50
N ARG A 305 -7.19 -41.03 -11.66
CA ARG A 305 -6.39 -40.35 -10.63
C ARG A 305 -5.45 -39.30 -11.22
N GLU A 306 -4.83 -39.58 -12.36
CA GLU A 306 -4.00 -38.63 -13.10
C GLU A 306 -4.80 -37.49 -13.73
N ALA A 307 -5.97 -37.79 -14.33
CA ALA A 307 -6.87 -36.79 -14.88
C ALA A 307 -7.45 -35.88 -13.78
N TYR A 308 -7.81 -36.44 -12.62
CA TYR A 308 -8.33 -35.73 -11.46
C TYR A 308 -7.28 -34.79 -10.87
N LYS A 309 -6.02 -35.21 -10.74
CA LYS A 309 -4.92 -34.32 -10.31
C LYS A 309 -4.74 -33.13 -11.26
N LYS A 310 -4.89 -33.34 -12.57
CA LYS A 310 -4.85 -32.24 -13.55
C LYS A 310 -6.06 -31.31 -13.41
N TYR A 311 -7.25 -31.86 -13.20
CA TYR A 311 -8.48 -31.10 -12.97
C TYR A 311 -8.40 -30.26 -11.68
N GLU A 312 -7.92 -30.85 -10.57
CA GLU A 312 -7.72 -30.16 -9.30
C GLU A 312 -6.71 -29.00 -9.41
N LYS A 313 -5.63 -29.20 -10.18
CA LYS A 313 -4.66 -28.14 -10.45
C LYS A 313 -5.29 -26.98 -11.23
N LYS A 314 -6.16 -27.26 -12.21
CA LYS A 314 -6.88 -26.23 -12.97
C LYS A 314 -7.82 -25.42 -12.08
N LEU A 315 -8.60 -26.08 -11.21
CA LEU A 315 -9.48 -25.39 -10.26
C LEU A 315 -8.71 -24.47 -9.31
N LYS A 316 -7.56 -24.92 -8.80
CA LYS A 316 -6.68 -24.08 -7.95
C LYS A 316 -6.08 -22.89 -8.69
N GLU A 317 -5.80 -23.04 -9.99
CA GLU A 317 -5.30 -21.94 -10.82
C GLU A 317 -6.40 -20.92 -11.14
N GLU A 318 -7.61 -21.39 -11.47
CA GLU A 318 -8.79 -20.54 -11.69
C GLU A 318 -9.19 -19.78 -10.41
N GLU A 319 -9.13 -20.42 -9.25
CA GLU A 319 -9.38 -19.75 -7.97
C GLU A 319 -8.34 -18.65 -7.68
N LYS A 320 -7.06 -18.91 -7.98
CA LYS A 320 -6.00 -17.90 -7.85
C LYS A 320 -6.22 -16.74 -8.79
N LYS A 321 -6.58 -17.00 -10.05
CA LYS A 321 -6.90 -15.95 -11.03
C LYS A 321 -8.08 -15.10 -10.57
N ARG A 322 -9.15 -15.71 -10.08
CA ARG A 322 -10.31 -14.97 -9.55
C ARG A 322 -9.95 -14.10 -8.35
N LYS A 323 -9.12 -14.61 -7.43
CA LYS A 323 -8.64 -13.83 -6.27
C LYS A 323 -7.71 -12.68 -6.68
N GLU A 324 -6.89 -12.88 -7.70
CA GLU A 324 -6.01 -11.84 -8.25
C GLU A 324 -6.82 -10.76 -8.97
N GLU A 325 -7.81 -11.14 -9.77
CA GLU A 325 -8.76 -10.23 -10.43
C GLU A 325 -9.60 -9.44 -9.42
N GLU A 326 -10.07 -10.08 -8.35
CA GLU A 326 -10.77 -9.42 -7.24
C GLU A 326 -9.87 -8.43 -6.50
N ARG A 327 -8.59 -8.76 -6.28
CA ARG A 327 -7.62 -7.85 -5.67
C ARG A 327 -7.34 -6.65 -6.57
N LEU A 328 -7.12 -6.87 -7.87
CA LEU A 328 -6.91 -5.80 -8.84
C LEU A 328 -8.12 -4.87 -8.92
N ARG A 329 -9.34 -5.42 -8.87
CA ARG A 329 -10.56 -4.62 -8.85
C ARG A 329 -10.69 -3.80 -7.56
N GLN A 330 -10.30 -4.35 -6.42
CA GLN A 330 -10.27 -3.61 -5.15
C GLN A 330 -9.22 -2.50 -5.17
N GLU A 331 -8.04 -2.76 -5.74
CA GLU A 331 -6.98 -1.75 -5.94
C GLU A 331 -7.48 -0.62 -6.89
N GLU A 332 -8.15 -0.95 -8.00
CA GLU A 332 -8.74 0.04 -8.92
C GLU A 332 -9.88 0.85 -8.28
N GLU A 333 -10.74 0.22 -7.46
CA GLU A 333 -11.81 0.91 -6.73
C GLU A 333 -11.23 1.87 -5.66
N GLU A 334 -10.10 1.53 -5.04
CA GLU A 334 -9.38 2.37 -4.06
C GLU A 334 -8.66 3.56 -4.73
N ASP A 335 -8.05 3.37 -5.90
CA ASP A 335 -7.40 4.43 -6.68
C ASP A 335 -8.43 5.46 -7.21
N THR A 336 -9.61 5.02 -7.68
CA THR A 336 -10.63 5.94 -8.24
C THR A 336 -11.36 6.85 -7.23
N GLU A 337 -11.40 6.48 -5.94
CA GLU A 337 -11.98 7.34 -4.88
C GLU A 337 -10.96 8.29 -4.24
N THR A 338 -9.66 8.07 -4.48
CA THR A 338 -8.57 8.84 -3.87
C THR A 338 -7.91 9.83 -4.85
N ASP A 339 -7.72 9.46 -6.12
CA ASP A 339 -6.88 10.23 -7.06
C ASP A 339 -7.34 11.69 -7.32
N GLU A 340 -8.64 11.98 -7.42
CA GLU A 340 -9.08 13.36 -7.74
C GLU A 340 -9.00 14.32 -6.53
N ASP A 341 -9.25 13.84 -5.31
CA ASP A 341 -9.17 14.66 -4.10
C ASP A 341 -7.72 14.66 -3.53
N ASP A 342 -6.95 13.57 -3.64
CA ASP A 342 -5.57 13.47 -3.16
C ASP A 342 -4.55 14.19 -4.08
N GLU A 343 -4.68 14.14 -5.41
CA GLU A 343 -3.79 14.91 -6.31
C GLU A 343 -3.97 16.43 -6.12
N LEU A 344 -5.20 16.90 -5.94
CA LEU A 344 -5.47 18.31 -5.61
C LEU A 344 -4.94 18.67 -4.22
N GLU A 345 -4.90 17.73 -3.28
CA GLU A 345 -4.32 17.93 -1.96
C GLU A 345 -2.80 17.96 -1.96
N ASP A 346 -2.14 17.13 -2.76
CA ASP A 346 -0.69 17.11 -2.94
C ASP A 346 -0.19 18.36 -3.68
N GLU A 347 -0.93 18.83 -4.70
CA GLU A 347 -0.60 20.05 -5.43
C GLU A 347 -0.76 21.30 -4.52
N ALA A 348 -1.84 21.37 -3.73
CA ALA A 348 -2.05 22.45 -2.77
C ALA A 348 -1.03 22.42 -1.61
N MET A 349 -0.61 21.23 -1.18
CA MET A 349 0.47 21.06 -0.20
C MET A 349 1.82 21.55 -0.76
N ALA A 350 2.10 21.26 -2.03
CA ALA A 350 3.30 21.73 -2.72
C ALA A 350 3.30 23.25 -2.87
N GLU A 351 2.17 23.85 -3.24
CA GLU A 351 2.02 25.30 -3.38
C GLU A 351 2.22 26.02 -2.03
N LEU A 352 1.61 25.51 -0.95
CA LEU A 352 1.80 26.10 0.40
C LEU A 352 3.26 25.95 0.89
N LEU A 353 3.93 24.84 0.55
CA LEU A 353 5.36 24.65 0.84
C LEU A 353 6.24 25.65 0.07
N GLU A 354 5.89 25.94 -1.19
CA GLU A 354 6.60 26.91 -2.02
C GLU A 354 6.41 28.35 -1.49
N GLU A 355 5.18 28.72 -1.10
CA GLU A 355 4.89 30.01 -0.46
C GLU A 355 5.70 30.21 0.82
N LEU A 356 5.75 29.20 1.70
CA LEU A 356 6.53 29.26 2.94
C LEU A 356 8.04 29.38 2.66
N ALA A 357 8.55 28.74 1.61
CA ALA A 357 9.95 28.86 1.20
C ALA A 357 10.28 30.26 0.67
N LEU A 358 9.36 30.87 -0.10
CA LEU A 358 9.51 32.24 -0.59
C LEU A 358 9.49 33.26 0.55
N GLU A 359 8.63 33.10 1.56
CA GLU A 359 8.64 33.95 2.75
C GLU A 359 9.97 33.88 3.52
N GLU A 360 10.58 32.69 3.61
CA GLU A 360 11.87 32.50 4.28
C GLU A 360 13.02 33.18 3.52
N LEU A 361 12.97 33.16 2.18
CA LEU A 361 13.91 33.91 1.34
C LEU A 361 13.72 35.44 1.45
N GLN A 362 12.47 35.91 1.53
CA GLN A 362 12.19 37.33 1.74
C GLN A 362 12.68 37.81 3.11
N LYS A 363 12.54 36.99 4.16
CA LYS A 363 13.09 37.26 5.50
C LYS A 363 14.62 37.32 5.49
N LYS A 364 15.29 36.42 4.76
CA LYS A 364 16.76 36.46 4.59
C LYS A 364 17.22 37.73 3.88
N ARG A 365 16.57 38.09 2.76
CA ARG A 365 16.89 39.33 2.02
C ARG A 365 16.71 40.59 2.85
N LYS A 366 15.64 40.67 3.66
CA LYS A 366 15.43 41.80 4.58
C LYS A 366 16.42 41.84 5.75
N GLY A 367 17.00 40.69 6.11
CA GLY A 367 18.08 40.63 7.11
C GLY A 367 19.44 41.05 6.53
N GLU A 368 19.73 40.70 5.27
CA GLU A 368 20.95 41.15 4.57
C GLU A 368 20.91 42.66 4.25
N GLU A 369 19.75 43.22 3.90
CA GLU A 369 19.57 44.65 3.62
C GLU A 369 19.72 45.53 4.88
N SER A 370 19.52 44.98 6.09
CA SER A 370 19.78 45.69 7.35
C SER A 370 21.24 45.64 7.81
N ASP A 371 22.03 44.66 7.37
CA ASP A 371 23.46 44.56 7.70
C ASP A 371 24.33 45.40 6.75
N GLU A 372 23.90 45.64 5.50
CA GLU A 372 24.62 46.51 4.54
C GLU A 372 24.50 48.02 4.85
N GLU A 373 23.44 48.48 5.52
CA GLU A 373 23.32 49.90 5.93
C GLU A 373 24.17 50.25 7.17
N GLU A 374 24.71 49.28 7.91
CA GLU A 374 25.55 49.52 9.10
C GLU A 374 27.06 49.57 8.79
N GLU A 375 27.51 49.14 7.60
CA GLU A 375 28.92 49.23 7.17
C GLU A 375 29.28 50.55 6.44
N GLU A 376 28.32 51.41 6.09
CA GLU A 376 28.56 52.74 5.49
C GLU A 376 28.46 53.91 6.51
N TYR A 377 29.02 53.76 7.71
CA TYR A 377 29.31 54.92 8.56
C TYR A 377 30.70 54.82 9.19
N ILE A 378 31.72 55.18 8.42
CA ILE A 378 33.05 55.52 8.93
C ILE A 378 33.03 57.02 9.29
N PRO A 379 33.09 57.43 10.58
CA PRO A 379 33.24 58.82 10.93
C PRO A 379 34.67 59.26 10.60
N THR A 380 34.84 59.96 9.48
CA THR A 380 36.11 60.63 9.15
C THR A 380 36.19 61.94 9.95
N SER A 381 36.84 61.91 11.12
CA SER A 381 37.21 63.14 11.82
C SER A 381 38.43 62.96 12.71
N SER A 382 39.49 63.69 12.34
CA SER A 382 40.71 64.01 13.11
C SER A 382 41.96 63.16 12.87
N PHE A 383 42.60 63.39 11.72
CA PHE A 383 44.05 63.27 11.59
C PHE A 383 44.64 64.69 11.65
N ALA A 384 44.93 65.16 12.86
CA ALA A 384 45.72 66.37 13.10
C ALA A 384 47.20 65.98 13.18
N GLY A 385 48.02 66.63 12.35
CA GLY A 385 49.42 66.30 12.13
C GLY A 385 50.34 66.56 13.32
N LEU A 386 51.36 65.70 13.45
CA LEU A 386 52.55 65.91 14.25
C LEU A 386 53.76 65.96 13.31
N LEU A 387 54.33 67.16 13.21
CA LEU A 387 55.60 67.48 12.57
C LEU A 387 56.78 66.95 13.42
N PRO A 388 57.88 66.45 12.83
CA PRO A 388 59.14 66.28 13.53
C PRO A 388 60.00 67.54 13.40
N SER A 389 60.37 68.13 14.54
CA SER A 389 61.34 69.24 14.63
C SER A 389 62.74 68.69 14.83
N SER A 390 63.59 68.83 13.82
CA SER A 390 65.05 68.70 13.91
C SER A 390 65.66 70.05 14.26
N SER A 391 66.41 70.14 15.35
CA SER A 391 67.35 71.23 15.61
C SER A 391 68.54 70.66 16.36
N ASP A 392 69.61 70.42 15.61
CA ASP A 392 71.00 70.44 16.07
C ASP A 392 71.38 71.91 16.36
N GLU A 393 71.95 72.19 17.53
CA GLU A 393 73.05 73.14 17.70
C GLU A 393 73.74 72.97 19.07
N GLU A 394 75.04 73.32 19.08
CA GLU A 394 76.15 72.94 19.97
C GLU A 394 76.24 73.58 21.37
N SER A 395 77.25 73.09 22.12
CA SER A 395 78.04 73.74 23.21
C SER A 395 77.34 73.83 24.59
N ASP A 396 77.97 73.54 25.75
CA ASP A 396 79.37 73.52 26.23
C ASP A 396 79.47 72.46 27.36
#